data_AF-A0A554VFK4-F1
#
_entry.id   AF-A0A554VFK4-F1
#
_cell.length_a   1.000
_cell.length_b   1.000
_cell.length_c   1.000
_cell.angle_alpha   90.00
_cell.angle_beta   90.00
_cell.angle_gamma   90.00
#
_symmetry.space_group_name_H-M   'P 1'
#
loop_
_entity.id
_entity.type
_entity.pdbx_description
1 polymer ?
#
loop_
_entity_poly.entity_id
_entity_poly.type
_entity_poly.pdbx_seq_one_letter_code
_entity_poly.pdbx_strand_id
1 'polypeptide(L)'
;MKNYVIYALVFSVFIGVSSISAQSNEEHVKRKELRKEFHQSLSENQKAQLEIKKKLRKEHKNTMKATFTEEQLAIVKNREISRKERKKTLDSTLSAEQKELSKNHKEMMKIEDEKFKATLSETQLVQYEELRKRKGKKRRGRK
;
A
#
# COMPACT_ATOMS: atom_id res chain seq x y z
N MET A 1 33.01 -38.84 -26.61
CA MET A 1 31.77 -38.03 -26.64
C MET A 1 31.01 -38.13 -25.31
N LYS A 2 31.56 -37.63 -24.20
CA LYS A 2 30.89 -37.70 -22.87
C LYS A 2 30.93 -36.38 -22.07
N ASN A 3 31.50 -35.32 -22.63
CA ASN A 3 31.68 -34.06 -21.89
C ASN A 3 30.73 -32.94 -22.35
N TYR A 4 30.13 -33.03 -23.54
CA TYR A 4 29.23 -31.99 -24.07
C TYR A 4 27.81 -32.02 -23.49
N VAL A 5 27.36 -33.18 -23.01
CA VAL A 5 26.00 -33.35 -22.44
C VAL A 5 25.88 -32.65 -21.09
N ILE A 6 26.97 -32.55 -20.32
CA ILE A 6 26.99 -31.87 -19.02
C ILE A 6 26.92 -30.34 -19.20
N TYR A 7 27.61 -29.78 -20.20
CA TYR A 7 27.54 -28.33 -20.48
C TYR A 7 26.17 -27.87 -21.00
N ALA A 8 25.44 -28.73 -21.72
CA ALA A 8 24.10 -28.41 -22.22
C ALA A 8 23.04 -28.32 -21.09
N LEU A 9 23.20 -29.06 -20.00
CA LEU A 9 22.28 -29.03 -18.85
C LEU A 9 22.54 -27.87 -17.88
N VAL A 10 23.77 -27.33 -17.84
CA VAL A 10 24.12 -26.19 -16.96
C VAL A 10 23.74 -24.84 -17.59
N PHE A 11 23.67 -24.74 -18.92
CA PHE A 11 23.32 -23.50 -19.62
C PHE A 11 21.81 -23.14 -19.56
N SER A 12 20.93 -24.12 -19.33
CA SER A 12 19.48 -23.90 -19.26
C SER A 12 18.99 -23.29 -17.94
N VAL A 13 19.80 -23.32 -16.89
CA VAL A 13 19.43 -22.82 -15.55
C VAL A 13 19.62 -21.30 -15.42
N PHE A 14 20.49 -20.68 -16.23
CA PHE A 14 20.77 -19.23 -16.16
C PHE A 14 19.70 -18.35 -16.83
N ILE A 15 18.87 -18.88 -17.74
CA ILE A 15 17.84 -18.10 -18.45
C ILE A 15 16.58 -17.88 -17.58
N GLY A 16 16.31 -18.75 -16.60
CA GLY A 16 15.08 -18.71 -15.81
C GLY A 16 15.00 -17.60 -14.76
N VAL A 17 16.12 -17.03 -14.31
CA VAL A 17 16.14 -16.06 -13.19
C VAL A 17 15.88 -14.62 -13.66
N SER A 18 16.26 -14.28 -14.90
CA SER A 18 16.10 -12.93 -15.46
C SER A 18 14.64 -12.52 -15.68
N SER A 19 13.76 -13.48 -16.00
CA SER A 19 12.34 -13.22 -16.32
C SER A 19 11.52 -12.75 -15.11
N ILE A 20 11.91 -13.14 -13.89
CA ILE A 20 11.16 -12.82 -12.67
C ILE A 20 11.37 -11.34 -12.27
N SER A 21 12.56 -10.80 -12.50
CA SER A 21 12.88 -9.40 -12.19
C SER A 21 12.20 -8.42 -13.16
N ALA A 22 12.05 -8.79 -14.44
CA ALA A 22 11.36 -7.99 -15.46
C ALA A 22 9.85 -7.82 -15.18
N GLN A 23 9.16 -8.89 -14.77
CA GLN A 23 7.72 -8.86 -14.49
C GLN A 23 7.33 -7.91 -13.34
N SER A 24 8.18 -7.80 -12.30
CA SER A 24 7.89 -6.93 -11.15
C SER A 24 8.08 -5.44 -11.47
N ASN A 25 9.01 -5.12 -12.36
CA ASN A 25 9.26 -3.74 -12.79
C ASN A 25 8.16 -3.26 -13.75
N GLU A 26 7.77 -4.09 -14.74
CA GLU A 26 6.68 -3.76 -15.66
C GLU A 26 5.35 -3.54 -14.94
N GLU A 27 5.00 -4.37 -13.96
CA GLU A 27 3.76 -4.19 -13.19
C GLU A 27 3.79 -2.86 -12.41
N HIS A 28 4.93 -2.50 -11.83
CA HIS A 28 5.07 -1.25 -11.11
C HIS A 28 4.89 -0.04 -12.04
N VAL A 29 5.47 -0.09 -13.24
CA VAL A 29 5.32 0.95 -14.28
C VAL A 29 3.85 1.06 -14.70
N LYS A 30 3.20 -0.05 -15.08
CA LYS A 30 1.78 -0.09 -15.47
C LYS A 30 0.88 0.50 -14.39
N ARG A 31 1.12 0.16 -13.11
CA ARG A 31 0.33 0.71 -12.00
C ARG A 31 0.56 2.22 -11.80
N LYS A 32 1.77 2.70 -12.06
CA LYS A 32 2.09 4.13 -11.99
C LYS A 32 1.40 4.90 -13.12
N GLU A 33 1.37 4.33 -14.31
CA GLU A 33 0.65 4.85 -15.47
C GLU A 33 -0.85 4.88 -15.22
N LEU A 34 -1.46 3.77 -14.79
CA LEU A 34 -2.88 3.70 -14.43
C LEU A 34 -3.26 4.74 -13.36
N ARG A 35 -2.39 4.99 -12.36
CA ARG A 35 -2.62 6.06 -11.37
C ARG A 35 -2.61 7.45 -12.00
N LYS A 36 -1.71 7.69 -12.94
CA LYS A 36 -1.58 8.96 -13.64
C LYS A 36 -2.81 9.20 -14.52
N GLU A 37 -3.19 8.21 -15.32
CA GLU A 37 -4.38 8.24 -16.17
C GLU A 37 -5.65 8.46 -15.34
N PHE A 38 -5.84 7.68 -14.27
CA PHE A 38 -6.97 7.87 -13.36
C PHE A 38 -6.99 9.29 -12.79
N HIS A 39 -5.85 9.82 -12.34
CA HIS A 39 -5.82 11.17 -11.77
C HIS A 39 -6.09 12.27 -12.82
N GLN A 40 -5.64 12.07 -14.06
CA GLN A 40 -5.88 12.98 -15.17
C GLN A 40 -7.34 12.94 -15.63
N SER A 41 -8.03 11.80 -15.51
CA SER A 41 -9.43 11.67 -15.87
C SER A 41 -10.39 12.29 -14.85
N LEU A 42 -9.93 12.66 -13.66
CA LEU A 42 -10.78 13.27 -12.63
C LEU A 42 -11.13 14.73 -12.95
N SER A 43 -12.36 15.10 -12.64
CA SER A 43 -12.80 16.50 -12.59
C SER A 43 -12.15 17.25 -11.42
N GLU A 44 -12.17 18.58 -11.47
CA GLU A 44 -11.64 19.41 -10.38
C GLU A 44 -12.37 19.16 -9.05
N ASN A 45 -13.70 18.92 -9.09
CA ASN A 45 -14.47 18.57 -7.89
C ASN A 45 -14.03 17.22 -7.30
N GLN A 46 -13.78 16.21 -8.15
CA GLN A 46 -13.26 14.91 -7.71
C GLN A 46 -11.84 15.02 -7.14
N LYS A 47 -10.97 15.84 -7.75
CA LYS A 47 -9.62 16.14 -7.22
C LYS A 47 -9.70 16.83 -5.87
N ALA A 48 -10.60 17.80 -5.70
CA ALA A 48 -10.82 18.47 -4.42
C ALA A 48 -11.25 17.48 -3.31
N GLN A 49 -12.12 16.51 -3.64
CA GLN A 49 -12.48 15.43 -2.70
C GLN A 49 -11.27 14.57 -2.28
N LEU A 50 -10.34 14.29 -3.21
CA LEU A 50 -9.10 13.59 -2.87
C LEU A 50 -8.19 14.41 -1.94
N GLU A 51 -8.13 15.73 -2.13
CA GLU A 51 -7.38 16.64 -1.25
C GLU A 51 -8.00 16.70 0.15
N ILE A 52 -9.33 16.73 0.28
CA ILE A 52 -10.03 16.62 1.57
C ILE A 52 -9.61 15.33 2.28
N LYS A 53 -9.65 14.18 1.59
CA LYS A 53 -9.20 12.89 2.14
C LYS A 53 -7.73 12.89 2.53
N LYS A 54 -6.86 13.66 1.86
CA LYS A 54 -5.45 13.82 2.25
C LYS A 54 -5.33 14.65 3.53
N LYS A 55 -6.07 15.75 3.64
CA LYS A 55 -6.12 16.60 4.83
C LYS A 55 -6.60 15.82 6.06
N LEU A 56 -7.72 15.10 5.93
CA LEU A 56 -8.26 14.26 7.01
C LEU A 56 -7.24 13.24 7.54
N ARG A 57 -6.47 12.59 6.66
CA ARG A 57 -5.41 11.66 7.08
C ARG A 57 -4.27 12.37 7.80
N LYS A 58 -3.90 13.58 7.36
CA LYS A 58 -2.84 14.38 7.98
C LYS A 58 -3.27 14.86 9.36
N GLU A 59 -4.49 15.36 9.48
CA GLU A 59 -5.09 15.79 10.74
C GLU A 59 -5.17 14.62 11.72
N HIS A 60 -5.74 13.48 11.32
CA HIS A 60 -5.78 12.30 12.17
C HIS A 60 -4.38 11.84 12.62
N LYS A 61 -3.39 11.85 11.72
CA LYS A 61 -2.01 11.53 12.07
C LYS A 61 -1.47 12.49 13.14
N ASN A 62 -1.74 13.78 13.02
CA ASN A 62 -1.29 14.79 13.97
C ASN A 62 -2.00 14.62 15.32
N THR A 63 -3.33 14.46 15.32
CA THR A 63 -4.13 14.21 16.53
C THR A 63 -3.67 12.94 17.23
N MET A 64 -3.49 11.84 16.50
CA MET A 64 -2.98 10.59 17.06
C MET A 64 -1.58 10.75 17.65
N LYS A 65 -0.67 11.44 16.95
CA LYS A 65 0.69 11.66 17.44
C LYS A 65 0.71 12.55 18.70
N ALA A 66 -0.23 13.49 18.81
CA ALA A 66 -0.35 14.35 19.99
C ALA A 66 -0.77 13.58 21.24
N THR A 67 -1.44 12.42 21.09
CA THR A 67 -1.81 11.57 22.23
C THR A 67 -0.73 10.56 22.59
N PHE A 68 0.42 10.56 21.92
CA PHE A 68 1.46 9.55 22.18
C PHE A 68 2.18 9.79 23.50
N THR A 69 2.36 8.71 24.26
CA THR A 69 3.23 8.69 25.43
C THR A 69 4.70 8.70 25.05
N GLU A 70 5.59 8.96 26.01
CA GLU A 70 7.04 8.90 25.79
C GLU A 70 7.50 7.52 25.27
N GLU A 71 6.95 6.45 25.84
CA GLU A 71 7.20 5.07 25.39
C GLU A 71 6.80 4.88 23.91
N GLN A 72 5.60 5.34 23.54
CA GLN A 72 5.11 5.26 22.16
C GLN A 72 5.97 6.09 21.20
N LEU A 73 6.43 7.27 21.62
CA LEU A 73 7.35 8.11 20.85
C LEU A 73 8.72 7.44 20.66
N ALA A 74 9.23 6.74 21.67
CA ALA A 74 10.46 5.98 21.59
C ALA A 74 10.34 4.83 20.57
N ILE A 75 9.24 4.08 20.60
CA ILE A 75 8.93 3.04 19.59
C ILE A 75 8.93 3.64 18.18
N VAL A 76 8.26 4.78 17.97
CA VAL A 76 8.19 5.43 16.66
C VAL A 76 9.57 5.85 16.14
N LYS A 77 10.45 6.33 17.02
CA LYS A 77 11.80 6.80 16.68
C LYS A 77 12.81 5.66 16.47
N ASN A 78 12.62 4.50 17.12
CA ASN A 78 13.55 3.37 17.07
C ASN A 78 13.87 2.93 15.63
N ARG A 79 15.12 3.06 15.18
CA ARG A 79 15.54 2.69 13.80
C ARG A 79 16.08 1.27 13.67
N GLU A 80 16.29 0.59 14.79
CA GLU A 80 16.87 -0.76 14.86
C GLU A 80 15.85 -1.82 14.45
N ILE A 81 14.56 -1.59 14.72
CA ILE A 81 13.49 -2.52 14.35
C ILE A 81 12.83 -2.19 13.00
N SER A 82 12.37 -3.25 12.33
CA SER A 82 11.67 -3.14 11.06
C SER A 82 10.40 -2.28 11.18
N ARG A 83 9.97 -1.64 10.08
CA ARG A 83 8.73 -0.85 10.06
C ARG A 83 7.50 -1.66 10.49
N LYS A 84 7.46 -2.94 10.12
CA LYS A 84 6.36 -3.85 10.46
C LYS A 84 6.33 -4.15 11.95
N GLU A 85 7.48 -4.39 12.53
CA GLU A 85 7.64 -4.67 13.96
C GLU A 85 7.33 -3.44 14.80
N ARG A 86 7.89 -2.28 14.43
CA ARG A 86 7.54 -0.99 15.04
C ARG A 86 6.04 -0.74 15.10
N LYS A 87 5.34 -1.02 13.99
CA LYS A 87 3.89 -0.92 13.95
C LYS A 87 3.24 -1.89 14.94
N LYS A 88 3.65 -3.16 14.95
CA LYS A 88 3.10 -4.17 15.86
C LYS A 88 3.30 -3.77 17.33
N THR A 89 4.49 -3.31 17.69
CA THR A 89 4.82 -2.86 19.05
C THR A 89 4.01 -1.61 19.42
N LEU A 90 3.91 -0.63 18.52
CA LEU A 90 3.08 0.55 18.76
C LEU A 90 1.61 0.16 18.94
N ASP A 91 1.07 -0.71 18.08
CA ASP A 91 -0.32 -1.17 18.14
C ASP A 91 -0.65 -1.86 19.48
N SER A 92 0.31 -2.60 20.07
CA SER A 92 0.12 -3.22 21.40
C SER A 92 0.09 -2.21 22.54
N THR A 93 0.73 -1.06 22.38
CA THR A 93 0.80 -0.01 23.42
C THR A 93 -0.36 0.99 23.35
N LEU A 94 -1.27 0.89 22.36
CA LEU A 94 -2.35 1.87 22.21
C LEU A 94 -3.38 1.78 23.33
N SER A 95 -3.72 2.94 23.90
CA SER A 95 -4.80 3.11 24.88
C SER A 95 -6.19 2.87 24.27
N ALA A 96 -7.21 2.73 25.11
CA ALA A 96 -8.59 2.60 24.66
C ALA A 96 -9.03 3.83 23.83
N GLU A 97 -8.69 5.03 24.28
CA GLU A 97 -8.99 6.29 23.58
C GLU A 97 -8.31 6.37 22.22
N GLN A 98 -7.04 5.98 22.13
CA GLN A 98 -6.30 5.94 20.86
C GLN A 98 -6.87 4.90 19.89
N LYS A 99 -7.32 3.75 20.40
CA LYS A 99 -8.01 2.73 19.59
C LYS A 99 -9.34 3.25 19.06
N GLU A 100 -10.12 3.93 19.88
CA GLU A 100 -11.39 4.52 19.45
C GLU A 100 -11.18 5.65 18.44
N LEU A 101 -10.17 6.51 18.64
CA LEU A 101 -9.78 7.54 17.66
C LEU A 101 -9.44 6.92 16.30
N SER A 102 -8.72 5.79 16.30
CA SER A 102 -8.38 5.04 15.07
C SER A 102 -9.61 4.46 14.39
N LYS A 103 -10.56 3.93 15.17
CA LYS A 103 -11.81 3.34 14.68
C LYS A 103 -12.72 4.41 14.07
N ASN A 104 -12.88 5.54 14.75
CA ASN A 104 -13.67 6.68 14.26
C ASN A 104 -13.10 7.23 12.96
N HIS A 105 -11.77 7.40 12.88
CA HIS A 105 -11.14 7.81 11.63
C HIS A 105 -11.32 6.78 10.51
N LYS A 106 -11.24 5.48 10.81
CA LYS A 106 -11.49 4.42 9.83
C LYS A 106 -12.91 4.54 9.26
N GLU A 107 -13.91 4.77 10.10
CA GLU A 107 -15.30 4.88 9.66
C GLU A 107 -15.54 6.15 8.83
N MET A 108 -15.04 7.29 9.30
CA MET A 108 -15.05 8.55 8.54
C MET A 108 -14.41 8.37 7.16
N MET A 109 -13.25 7.70 7.08
CA MET A 109 -12.57 7.46 5.82
C MET A 109 -13.36 6.53 4.88
N LYS A 110 -14.18 5.60 5.40
CA LYS A 110 -15.09 4.80 4.55
C LYS A 110 -16.21 5.66 3.99
N ILE A 111 -16.84 6.50 4.82
CA ILE A 111 -17.91 7.40 4.38
C ILE A 111 -17.40 8.32 3.27
N GLU A 112 -16.23 8.94 3.45
CA GLU A 112 -15.58 9.76 2.41
C GLU A 112 -15.09 8.94 1.20
N ASP A 113 -14.97 7.62 1.34
CA ASP A 113 -14.70 6.72 0.23
C ASP A 113 -15.93 6.49 -0.62
N GLU A 114 -17.06 6.17 0.00
CA GLU A 114 -18.31 5.92 -0.69
C GLU A 114 -18.84 7.21 -1.35
N LYS A 115 -18.72 8.37 -0.67
CA LYS A 115 -19.01 9.68 -1.29
C LYS A 115 -18.16 9.94 -2.54
N PHE A 116 -16.87 9.62 -2.49
CA PHE A 116 -15.98 9.79 -3.64
C PHE A 116 -16.35 8.81 -4.76
N LYS A 117 -16.62 7.54 -4.46
CA LYS A 117 -17.04 6.56 -5.47
C LYS A 117 -18.34 6.97 -6.16
N ALA A 118 -19.29 7.53 -5.43
CA ALA A 118 -20.54 8.01 -5.98
C ALA A 118 -20.38 9.18 -6.96
N THR A 119 -19.24 9.89 -6.94
CA THR A 119 -18.96 10.93 -7.95
C THR A 119 -18.25 10.40 -9.19
N LEU A 120 -17.77 9.16 -9.19
CA LEU A 120 -17.03 8.58 -10.32
C LEU A 120 -17.98 8.10 -11.42
N SER A 121 -17.55 8.26 -12.68
CA SER A 121 -18.15 7.52 -13.79
C SER A 121 -17.87 6.01 -13.64
N GLU A 122 -18.61 5.17 -14.37
CA GLU A 122 -18.37 3.73 -14.38
C GLU A 122 -16.92 3.37 -14.74
N THR A 123 -16.37 4.05 -15.76
CA THR A 123 -14.98 3.85 -16.20
C THR A 123 -13.96 4.26 -15.13
N GLN A 124 -14.18 5.40 -14.48
CA GLN A 124 -13.34 5.86 -13.37
C GLN A 124 -13.45 4.92 -12.15
N LEU A 125 -14.65 4.39 -11.87
CA LEU A 125 -14.88 3.48 -10.75
C LEU A 125 -14.13 2.15 -10.95
N VAL A 126 -14.14 1.60 -12.17
CA VAL A 126 -13.37 0.39 -12.50
C VAL A 126 -11.87 0.62 -12.30
N GLN A 127 -11.33 1.73 -12.82
CA GLN A 127 -9.92 2.11 -12.61
C GLN A 127 -9.62 2.29 -11.12
N TYR A 128 -10.52 2.93 -10.38
CA TYR A 128 -10.38 3.17 -8.96
C TYR A 128 -10.30 1.86 -8.16
N GLU A 129 -11.20 0.92 -8.43
CA GLU A 129 -11.19 -0.39 -7.75
C GLU A 129 -9.96 -1.22 -8.13
N GLU A 130 -9.50 -1.17 -9.38
CA GLU A 130 -8.24 -1.78 -9.79
C GLU A 130 -7.04 -1.20 -9.02
N LEU A 131 -6.99 0.13 -8.87
CA LEU A 131 -5.95 0.79 -8.09
C LEU A 131 -5.99 0.40 -6.61
N ARG A 132 -7.17 0.10 -6.06
CA ARG A 132 -7.36 -0.31 -4.66
C ARG A 132 -7.12 -1.79 -4.39
N LYS A 133 -7.23 -2.66 -5.40
CA LYS A 133 -6.89 -4.08 -5.25
C LYS A 133 -5.48 -4.21 -4.68
N ARG A 134 -5.40 -4.64 -3.43
CA ARG A 134 -4.16 -5.07 -2.79
C ARG A 134 -3.87 -6.46 -3.34
N LYS A 135 -2.78 -6.63 -4.08
CA LYS A 135 -2.27 -7.98 -4.35
C LYS A 135 -1.80 -8.57 -3.03
N GLY A 136 -2.70 -9.29 -2.35
CA GLY A 136 -2.38 -10.09 -1.18
C GLY A 136 -1.55 -11.30 -1.60
N LYS A 137 -0.33 -11.38 -1.07
CA LYS A 137 0.42 -12.62 -0.77
C LYS A 137 0.22 -13.81 -1.73
N LYS A 138 0.78 -13.78 -2.94
CA LYS A 138 1.21 -15.03 -3.62
C LYS A 138 2.71 -15.22 -3.40
N ARG A 139 3.10 -15.55 -2.16
CA ARG A 139 4.43 -16.12 -1.78
C ARG A 139 4.58 -16.52 -0.31
N ARG A 140 3.50 -16.95 0.35
CA ARG A 140 3.57 -17.62 1.67
C ARG A 140 2.75 -18.90 1.59
N GLY A 141 3.37 -19.95 1.06
CA GLY A 141 2.74 -21.24 0.80
C GLY A 141 3.64 -22.16 -0.03
N ARG A 142 4.87 -22.36 0.43
CA ARG A 142 5.68 -23.55 0.14
C ARG A 142 6.62 -23.67 1.34
N LYS A 143 6.07 -24.24 2.42
CA LYS A 143 6.87 -25.02 3.35
C LYS A 143 7.26 -26.30 2.62
#